data_AF-A0A0S3SW51-F1
#
_entry.id   AF-A0A0S3SW51-F1
#
_cell.length_a   1.000
_cell.length_b   1.000
_cell.length_c   1.000
_cell.angle_alpha   90.00
_cell.angle_beta   90.00
_cell.angle_gamma   90.00
#
_symmetry.space_group_name_H-M   'P 1'
#
loop_
_entity.id
_entity.type
_entity.pdbx_description
1 polymer ?
#
loop_
_entity_poly.entity_id
_entity_poly.type
_entity_poly.pdbx_seq_one_letter_code
_entity_poly.pdbx_strand_id
1 'polypeptide(L)'
;MKICQQMDCDKTIELHILPEKEGWILFQKYAGLSDNSSKSILDRGRKISKECKGLPIAIAFIARSLKGPRPLEEWDVALTSLQKSMHVNDNEDESRKKVYTCLKYSYDNMKDETAKKLFLLCSLFREDEEISEELLVRLAKGATLIDKIDDDDSYDECRKKVIVAKNKLIDSCLLLNCKYERVKMHDLVREMALWIANEENVAVNTSKKNEMTKVEKGKDIKYLLCEGKIKNLFSSKFDGSKLVILIVYMKTHHHVEVPNSFFENKPGLQVLILSNSFVPRPSLSLPQSIQRLTNIKSLYLKRFKLGNISIIGNLQALETLELV
;
A
#
# COMPACT_ATOMS: atom_id res chain seq x y z
N MET A 1 12.79 5.90 23.63
CA MET A 1 14.16 6.34 24.01
C MET A 1 15.28 5.68 23.21
N LYS A 2 15.27 4.36 22.97
CA LYS A 2 16.38 3.62 22.34
C LYS A 2 16.85 4.16 20.97
N ILE A 3 15.93 4.63 20.12
CA ILE A 3 16.24 5.20 18.79
C ILE A 3 16.88 6.59 18.92
N CYS A 4 16.34 7.47 19.76
CA CYS A 4 16.88 8.83 19.96
C CYS A 4 18.30 8.80 20.54
N GLN A 5 18.61 7.83 21.41
CA GLN A 5 19.95 7.59 21.92
C GLN A 5 20.91 7.06 20.86
N GLN A 6 20.44 6.23 19.92
CA GLN A 6 21.24 5.74 18.80
C GLN A 6 21.56 6.82 17.75
N MET A 7 20.79 7.92 17.72
CA MET A 7 20.98 9.03 16.80
C MET A 7 21.70 10.24 17.42
N ASP A 8 22.21 10.12 18.65
CA ASP A 8 22.85 11.20 19.41
C ASP A 8 22.05 12.52 19.38
N CYS A 9 20.73 12.42 19.58
CA CYS A 9 19.86 13.60 19.58
C CYS A 9 20.16 14.51 20.78
N ASP A 10 20.51 15.79 20.53
CA ASP A 10 20.81 16.80 21.56
C ASP A 10 19.67 17.02 22.56
N LYS A 11 18.42 16.91 22.11
CA LYS A 11 17.22 17.06 22.93
C LYS A 11 16.21 16.00 22.55
N THR A 12 15.71 15.28 23.55
CA THR A 12 14.58 14.35 23.40
C THR A 12 13.33 15.02 23.93
N ILE A 13 12.32 15.17 23.06
CA ILE A 13 10.98 15.63 23.45
C ILE A 13 10.07 14.41 23.43
N GLU A 14 9.52 14.06 24.58
CA GLU A 14 8.54 12.98 24.67
C GLU A 14 7.18 13.47 24.15
N LEU A 15 6.62 12.75 23.17
CA LEU A 15 5.26 12.97 22.72
C LEU A 15 4.34 12.03 23.49
N HIS A 16 3.55 12.60 24.41
CA HIS A 16 2.55 11.85 25.15
C HIS A 16 1.30 11.57 24.29
N ILE A 17 0.54 10.55 24.68
CA ILE A 17 -0.81 10.31 24.13
C ILE A 17 -1.73 11.50 24.44
N LEU A 18 -2.77 11.69 23.63
CA LEU A 18 -3.73 12.76 23.86
C LEU A 18 -4.52 12.52 25.15
N PRO A 19 -4.65 13.54 26.02
CA PRO A 19 -5.61 13.52 27.10
C PRO A 19 -7.03 13.24 26.60
N GLU A 20 -7.87 12.61 27.42
CA GLU A 20 -9.24 12.22 27.02
C GLU A 20 -10.05 13.38 26.42
N LYS A 21 -9.90 14.59 26.99
CA LYS A 21 -10.55 15.81 26.49
C LYS A 21 -10.09 16.18 25.08
N GLU A 22 -8.79 16.15 24.83
CA GLU A 22 -8.21 16.48 23.52
C GLU A 22 -8.51 15.39 22.49
N GLY A 23 -8.45 14.12 22.90
CA GLY A 23 -8.85 13.00 22.07
C GLY A 23 -10.31 13.08 21.64
N TRP A 24 -11.21 13.47 22.55
CA TRP A 24 -12.62 13.69 22.23
C TRP A 24 -12.83 14.85 21.24
N ILE A 25 -12.12 15.97 21.43
CA ILE A 25 -12.17 17.11 20.49
C ILE A 25 -11.71 16.67 19.09
N LEU A 26 -10.63 15.88 19.03
CA LEU A 26 -10.13 15.31 17.78
C LEU A 26 -11.17 14.37 17.15
N PHE A 27 -11.80 13.51 17.95
CA PHE A 27 -12.86 12.61 17.49
C PHE A 27 -14.03 13.39 16.88
N GLN A 28 -14.57 14.40 17.58
CA GLN A 28 -15.67 15.23 17.08
C GLN A 28 -15.32 15.86 15.73
N LYS A 29 -14.11 16.41 15.61
CA LYS A 29 -13.61 17.01 14.37
C LYS A 29 -13.62 16.02 13.19
N TYR A 30 -13.16 14.79 13.38
CA TYR A 30 -13.07 13.81 12.29
C TYR A 30 -14.40 13.13 11.97
N ALA A 31 -15.24 12.90 12.98
CA ALA A 31 -16.59 12.36 12.83
C ALA A 31 -17.61 13.37 12.30
N GLY A 32 -17.27 14.66 12.28
CA GLY A 32 -18.20 15.73 11.89
C GLY A 32 -19.30 15.95 12.92
N LEU A 33 -19.00 15.69 14.20
CA LEU A 33 -19.91 15.94 15.31
C LEU A 33 -19.75 17.37 15.82
N SER A 34 -20.84 17.93 16.32
CA SER A 34 -20.86 19.20 17.03
C SER A 34 -21.66 19.05 18.31
N ASP A 35 -21.68 20.07 19.16
CA ASP A 35 -22.46 20.04 20.39
C ASP A 35 -23.98 19.97 20.13
N ASN A 36 -24.42 20.24 18.90
CA ASN A 36 -25.81 20.10 18.46
C ASN A 36 -26.17 18.67 17.99
N SER A 37 -25.20 17.76 17.91
CA SER A 37 -25.46 16.35 17.58
C SER A 37 -26.31 15.68 18.67
N SER A 38 -27.02 14.59 18.33
CA SER A 38 -27.87 13.91 19.29
C SER A 38 -27.06 13.40 20.50
N LYS A 39 -27.65 13.53 21.70
CA LYS A 39 -27.00 13.10 22.95
C LYS A 39 -26.57 11.63 22.90
N SER A 40 -27.40 10.76 22.32
CA SER A 40 -27.09 9.35 22.15
C SER A 40 -25.83 9.12 21.31
N ILE A 41 -25.66 9.85 20.20
CA ILE A 41 -24.45 9.76 19.35
C ILE A 41 -23.23 10.31 20.10
N LEU A 42 -23.35 11.44 20.79
CA LEU A 42 -22.25 12.03 21.58
C LEU A 42 -21.77 11.06 22.67
N ASP A 43 -22.70 10.39 23.36
CA ASP A 43 -22.38 9.42 24.41
C ASP A 43 -21.65 8.18 23.85
N ARG A 44 -22.07 7.65 22.69
CA ARG A 44 -21.33 6.55 22.02
C ARG A 44 -19.97 7.02 21.53
N GLY A 45 -19.92 8.18 20.86
CA GLY A 45 -18.69 8.75 20.35
C GLY A 45 -17.62 8.90 21.44
N ARG A 46 -18.00 9.38 22.64
CA ARG A 46 -17.06 9.50 23.77
C ARG A 46 -16.50 8.14 24.19
N LYS A 47 -17.36 7.11 24.29
CA LYS A 47 -16.92 5.74 24.63
C LYS A 47 -15.95 5.21 23.58
N ILE A 48 -16.29 5.34 22.30
CA ILE A 48 -15.43 4.93 21.17
C ILE A 48 -14.09 5.67 21.19
N SER A 49 -14.11 6.99 21.40
CA SER A 49 -12.89 7.80 21.51
C SER A 49 -11.98 7.34 22.66
N LYS A 50 -12.58 6.88 23.77
CA LYS A 50 -11.84 6.35 24.92
C LYS A 50 -11.17 5.00 24.60
N GLU A 51 -11.84 4.14 23.84
CA GLU A 51 -11.25 2.87 23.36
C GLU A 51 -10.02 3.07 22.47
N CYS A 52 -9.87 4.25 21.84
CA CYS A 52 -8.69 4.61 21.05
C CYS A 52 -7.45 4.98 21.89
N LYS A 53 -7.56 5.00 23.23
CA LYS A 53 -6.45 5.22 24.19
C LYS A 53 -5.59 6.45 23.91
N GLY A 54 -6.20 7.54 23.42
CA GLY A 54 -5.51 8.80 23.17
C GLY A 54 -4.57 8.80 21.96
N LEU A 55 -4.56 7.75 21.13
CA LEU A 55 -3.73 7.69 19.93
C LEU A 55 -4.35 8.54 18.81
N PRO A 56 -3.71 9.64 18.34
CA PRO A 56 -4.30 10.54 17.36
C PRO A 56 -4.73 9.83 16.07
N ILE A 57 -3.89 8.89 15.59
CA ILE A 57 -4.16 8.14 14.37
C ILE A 57 -5.39 7.25 14.52
N ALA A 58 -5.48 6.44 15.58
CA ALA A 58 -6.62 5.56 15.82
C ALA A 58 -7.92 6.37 15.97
N ILE A 59 -7.87 7.49 16.69
CA ILE A 59 -9.01 8.41 16.84
C ILE A 59 -9.48 8.93 15.48
N ALA A 60 -8.56 9.47 14.67
CA ALA A 60 -8.90 10.03 13.37
C ALA A 60 -9.56 8.99 12.44
N PHE A 61 -9.01 7.77 12.40
CA PHE A 61 -9.52 6.67 11.60
C PHE A 61 -10.94 6.25 11.99
N ILE A 62 -11.15 5.92 13.27
CA ILE A 62 -12.45 5.44 13.73
C ILE A 62 -13.50 6.53 13.61
N ALA A 63 -13.20 7.74 14.07
CA ALA A 63 -14.10 8.88 13.98
C ALA A 63 -14.55 9.11 12.53
N ARG A 64 -13.60 9.07 11.59
CA ARG A 64 -13.89 9.28 10.18
C ARG A 64 -14.73 8.17 9.56
N SER A 65 -14.51 6.91 9.95
CA SER A 65 -15.33 5.78 9.49
C SER A 65 -16.81 5.91 9.89
N LEU A 66 -17.07 6.64 10.99
CA LEU A 66 -18.40 6.92 11.53
C LEU A 66 -18.99 8.27 11.08
N LYS A 67 -18.30 9.02 10.22
CA LYS A 67 -18.77 10.30 9.71
C LYS A 67 -20.02 10.13 8.84
N GLY A 68 -20.95 11.09 8.96
CA GLY A 68 -22.17 11.18 8.15
C GLY A 68 -23.42 10.64 8.86
N PRO A 69 -24.58 10.65 8.19
CA PRO A 69 -25.83 10.14 8.77
C PRO A 69 -25.73 8.62 8.90
N ARG A 70 -25.52 8.15 10.13
CA ARG A 70 -25.38 6.74 10.49
C ARG A 70 -26.45 6.37 11.53
N PRO A 71 -27.15 5.24 11.38
CA PRO A 71 -28.00 4.67 12.43
C PRO A 71 -27.19 4.47 13.72
N LEU A 72 -27.86 4.58 14.88
CA LEU A 72 -27.19 4.46 16.18
C LEU A 72 -26.59 3.06 16.37
N GLU A 73 -27.20 2.06 15.75
CA GLU A 73 -26.78 0.66 15.75
C GLU A 73 -25.38 0.50 15.15
N GLU A 74 -25.01 1.30 14.13
CA GLU A 74 -23.67 1.25 13.55
C GLU A 74 -22.60 1.74 14.54
N TRP A 75 -22.94 2.71 15.40
CA TRP A 75 -22.05 3.17 16.49
C TRP A 75 -21.90 2.10 17.57
N ASP A 76 -22.99 1.41 17.92
CA ASP A 76 -22.96 0.33 18.92
C ASP A 76 -22.15 -0.88 18.40
N VAL A 77 -22.24 -1.20 17.10
CA VAL A 77 -21.40 -2.22 16.44
C VAL A 77 -19.92 -1.82 16.45
N ALA A 78 -19.60 -0.56 16.14
CA ALA A 78 -18.23 -0.05 16.18
C ALA A 78 -17.63 -0.16 17.59
N LEU A 79 -18.38 0.29 18.60
CA LEU A 79 -17.97 0.21 20.00
C LEU A 79 -17.72 -1.23 20.44
N THR A 80 -18.66 -2.13 20.13
CA THR A 80 -18.55 -3.56 20.48
C THR A 80 -17.33 -4.21 19.80
N SER A 81 -17.06 -3.86 18.54
CA SER A 81 -15.91 -4.39 17.79
C SER A 81 -14.59 -3.95 18.40
N LEU A 82 -14.48 -2.67 18.80
CA LEU A 82 -13.30 -2.12 19.47
C LEU A 82 -13.07 -2.78 20.82
N GLN A 83 -14.12 -2.91 21.64
CA GLN A 83 -14.03 -3.55 22.96
C GLN A 83 -13.56 -4.99 22.85
N LYS A 84 -14.15 -5.79 21.95
CA LYS A 84 -13.73 -7.17 21.70
C LYS A 84 -12.26 -7.27 21.29
N SER A 85 -11.79 -6.35 20.45
CA SER A 85 -10.39 -6.35 20.02
C SER A 85 -9.40 -6.03 21.14
N MET A 86 -9.80 -5.19 22.11
CA MET A 86 -8.93 -4.69 23.17
C MET A 86 -8.80 -5.62 24.39
N HIS A 87 -9.69 -6.62 24.52
CA HIS A 87 -9.73 -7.57 25.64
C HIS A 87 -8.96 -8.88 25.44
N VAL A 88 -8.24 -9.05 24.32
CA VAL A 88 -7.31 -10.17 24.13
C VAL A 88 -6.01 -9.88 24.92
N ASN A 89 -5.32 -10.90 25.43
CA ASN A 89 -4.23 -10.82 26.43
C ASN A 89 -3.11 -9.79 26.10
N ASP A 90 -2.30 -9.47 27.13
CA ASP A 90 -1.23 -8.47 27.05
C ASP A 90 0.14 -9.13 26.82
N ASN A 91 0.48 -9.37 25.57
CA ASN A 91 1.87 -9.48 25.11
C ASN A 91 2.12 -8.44 24.00
N GLU A 92 3.39 -8.08 23.76
CA GLU A 92 3.75 -6.95 22.86
C GLU A 92 3.24 -7.14 21.42
N ASP A 93 3.23 -8.38 20.91
CA ASP A 93 2.65 -8.72 19.60
C ASP A 93 1.12 -8.56 19.58
N GLU A 94 0.42 -8.82 20.68
CA GLU A 94 -1.02 -8.57 20.82
C GLU A 94 -1.32 -7.06 20.84
N SER A 95 -0.44 -6.22 21.39
CA SER A 95 -0.65 -4.76 21.42
C SER A 95 -0.69 -4.13 20.02
N ARG A 96 0.17 -4.57 19.09
CA ARG A 96 0.13 -4.13 17.68
C ARG A 96 -1.11 -4.66 16.97
N LYS A 97 -1.49 -5.92 17.21
CA LYS A 97 -2.72 -6.51 16.68
C LYS A 97 -3.97 -5.76 17.16
N LYS A 98 -4.00 -5.24 18.39
CA LYS A 98 -5.08 -4.38 18.89
C LYS A 98 -5.22 -3.10 18.05
N VAL A 99 -4.11 -2.42 17.76
CA VAL A 99 -4.09 -1.22 16.90
C VAL A 99 -4.56 -1.57 15.48
N TYR A 100 -4.06 -2.65 14.89
CA TYR A 100 -4.47 -3.07 13.55
C TYR A 100 -5.95 -3.44 13.49
N THR A 101 -6.49 -4.08 14.52
CA THR A 101 -7.91 -4.45 14.56
C THR A 101 -8.80 -3.20 14.61
N CYS A 102 -8.39 -2.17 15.35
CA CYS A 102 -9.08 -0.88 15.33
C CYS A 102 -9.03 -0.24 13.95
N LEU A 103 -7.83 -0.13 13.37
CA LEU A 103 -7.65 0.45 12.03
C LEU A 103 -8.42 -0.34 10.95
N LYS A 104 -8.54 -1.67 11.12
CA LYS A 104 -9.20 -2.57 10.18
C LYS A 104 -10.69 -2.26 10.06
N TYR A 105 -11.32 -1.75 11.13
CA TYR A 105 -12.73 -1.35 11.07
C TYR A 105 -12.99 -0.33 9.94
N SER A 106 -12.10 0.63 9.73
CA SER A 106 -12.25 1.61 8.64
C SER A 106 -12.14 0.96 7.26
N TYR A 107 -11.34 -0.10 7.14
CA TYR A 107 -11.21 -0.89 5.91
C TYR A 107 -12.44 -1.79 5.68
N ASP A 108 -12.90 -2.50 6.72
CA ASP A 108 -14.05 -3.41 6.63
C ASP A 108 -15.35 -2.67 6.31
N ASN A 109 -15.53 -1.46 6.84
CA ASN A 109 -16.70 -0.62 6.57
C ASN A 109 -16.65 0.10 5.19
N MET A 110 -15.55 -0.03 4.45
CA MET A 110 -15.45 0.51 3.09
C MET A 110 -16.29 -0.35 2.14
N LYS A 111 -17.21 0.28 1.41
CA LYS A 111 -18.06 -0.42 0.42
C LYS A 111 -17.45 -0.48 -0.98
N ASP A 112 -16.46 0.36 -1.25
CA ASP A 112 -15.82 0.47 -2.56
C ASP A 112 -14.69 -0.55 -2.69
N GLU A 113 -14.92 -1.60 -3.48
CA GLU A 113 -13.94 -2.67 -3.69
C GLU A 113 -12.71 -2.21 -4.49
N THR A 114 -12.85 -1.23 -5.37
CA THR A 114 -11.70 -0.64 -6.08
C THR A 114 -10.80 0.09 -5.09
N ALA A 115 -11.38 0.84 -4.15
CA ALA A 115 -10.64 1.49 -3.07
C ALA A 115 -9.95 0.48 -2.15
N LYS A 116 -10.60 -0.64 -1.81
CA LYS A 116 -9.94 -1.72 -1.03
C LYS A 116 -8.76 -2.33 -1.77
N LYS A 117 -8.91 -2.67 -3.05
CA LYS A 117 -7.82 -3.21 -3.88
C LYS A 117 -6.66 -2.21 -3.99
N LEU A 118 -6.98 -0.93 -4.21
CA LEU A 118 -6.00 0.16 -4.29
C LEU A 118 -5.28 0.38 -2.95
N PHE A 119 -5.98 0.26 -1.83
CA PHE A 119 -5.41 0.30 -0.48
C PHE A 119 -4.36 -0.79 -0.28
N LEU A 120 -4.71 -2.05 -0.60
CA LEU A 120 -3.77 -3.16 -0.49
C LEU A 120 -2.57 -2.95 -1.42
N LEU A 121 -2.78 -2.50 -2.66
CA LEU A 121 -1.68 -2.17 -3.57
C LEU A 121 -0.72 -1.14 -2.97
N CYS A 122 -1.23 -0.07 -2.35
CA CYS A 122 -0.41 1.00 -1.77
C CYS A 122 0.50 0.50 -0.64
N SER A 123 0.14 -0.59 0.05
CA SER A 123 0.96 -1.18 1.11
C SER A 123 2.30 -1.77 0.63
N LEU A 124 2.40 -2.02 -0.69
CA LEU A 124 3.59 -2.59 -1.32
C LEU A 124 4.78 -1.61 -1.28
N PHE A 125 4.51 -0.30 -1.30
CA PHE A 125 5.53 0.75 -1.30
C PHE A 125 6.17 0.91 0.09
N ARG A 126 7.30 1.63 0.18
CA ARG A 126 8.00 1.83 1.45
C ARG A 126 7.20 2.73 2.40
N GLU A 127 7.54 2.63 3.68
CA GLU A 127 7.06 3.57 4.70
C GLU A 127 7.29 5.01 4.25
N ASP A 128 6.24 5.83 4.31
CA ASP A 128 6.21 7.23 3.89
C ASP A 128 6.61 7.51 2.43
N GLU A 129 6.71 6.49 1.56
CA GLU A 129 6.97 6.71 0.14
C GLU A 129 5.79 7.43 -0.52
N GLU A 130 6.08 8.57 -1.15
CA GLU A 130 5.08 9.30 -1.94
C GLU A 130 4.88 8.62 -3.30
N ILE A 131 3.67 8.14 -3.54
CA ILE A 131 3.22 7.50 -4.76
C ILE A 131 2.48 8.54 -5.60
N SER A 132 2.92 8.76 -6.84
CA SER A 132 2.20 9.66 -7.75
C SER A 132 0.89 9.04 -8.21
N GLU A 133 -0.14 9.86 -8.38
CA GLU A 133 -1.43 9.43 -8.93
C GLU A 133 -1.27 8.67 -10.25
N GLU A 134 -0.46 9.17 -11.18
CA GLU A 134 -0.26 8.51 -12.47
C GLU A 134 0.32 7.09 -12.33
N LEU A 135 1.17 6.85 -11.32
CA LEU A 135 1.69 5.51 -11.03
C LEU A 135 0.60 4.59 -10.48
N LEU A 136 -0.29 5.12 -9.64
CA LEU A 136 -1.47 4.37 -9.17
C LEU A 136 -2.41 4.00 -10.31
N VAL A 137 -2.65 4.91 -11.25
CA VAL A 137 -3.49 4.65 -12.43
C VAL A 137 -2.89 3.53 -13.28
N ARG A 138 -1.58 3.59 -13.56
CA ARG A 138 -0.88 2.55 -14.34
C ARG A 138 -0.93 1.18 -13.65
N LEU A 139 -0.66 1.13 -12.35
CA LEU A 139 -0.72 -0.11 -11.60
C LEU A 139 -2.14 -0.67 -11.54
N ALA A 140 -3.15 0.17 -11.29
CA ALA A 140 -4.54 -0.25 -11.23
C ALA A 140 -5.06 -0.76 -12.57
N LYS A 141 -4.74 -0.07 -13.68
CA LYS A 141 -5.08 -0.51 -15.04
C LYS A 141 -4.38 -1.81 -15.38
N GLY A 142 -3.06 -1.85 -15.20
CA GLY A 142 -2.23 -2.98 -15.57
C GLY A 142 -2.55 -4.24 -14.76
N ALA A 143 -2.80 -4.12 -13.46
CA ALA A 143 -3.16 -5.25 -12.60
C ALA A 143 -4.67 -5.56 -12.58
N THR A 144 -5.45 -4.90 -13.44
CA THR A 144 -6.89 -5.11 -13.59
C THR A 144 -7.65 -4.97 -12.26
N LEU A 145 -7.28 -3.96 -11.44
CA LEU A 145 -7.85 -3.77 -10.10
C LEU A 145 -9.24 -3.11 -10.13
N ILE A 146 -9.63 -2.54 -11.26
CA ILE A 146 -10.88 -1.80 -11.42
C ILE A 146 -11.87 -2.71 -12.13
N ASP A 147 -13.08 -2.82 -11.56
CA ASP A 147 -14.13 -3.64 -12.15
C ASP A 147 -14.67 -2.97 -13.43
N LYS A 148 -14.86 -3.79 -14.47
CA LYS A 148 -15.50 -3.38 -15.72
C LYS A 148 -17.01 -3.33 -15.47
N ILE A 149 -17.51 -2.14 -15.15
CA ILE A 149 -18.95 -1.91 -14.96
C ILE A 149 -19.65 -1.66 -16.30
N ASP A 150 -18.93 -1.09 -17.27
CA ASP A 150 -19.39 -0.77 -18.62
C ASP A 150 -18.40 -1.33 -19.65
N ASP A 151 -18.78 -1.30 -20.93
CA ASP A 151 -17.90 -1.71 -22.06
C ASP A 151 -16.73 -0.71 -22.32
N ASP A 152 -16.71 0.44 -21.63
CA ASP A 152 -15.63 1.42 -21.72
C ASP A 152 -14.45 1.03 -20.81
N ASP A 153 -13.42 0.43 -21.42
CA ASP A 153 -12.14 0.06 -20.78
C ASP A 153 -11.02 1.06 -21.10
N SER A 154 -11.39 2.32 -21.40
CA SER A 154 -10.42 3.38 -21.71
C SER A 154 -9.53 3.74 -20.52
N TYR A 155 -8.35 4.26 -20.84
CA TYR A 155 -7.39 4.71 -19.83
C TYR A 155 -7.93 5.89 -19.00
N ASP A 156 -8.69 6.79 -19.62
CA ASP A 156 -9.27 7.95 -18.94
C ASP A 156 -10.39 7.57 -17.98
N GLU A 157 -11.23 6.58 -18.34
CA GLU A 157 -12.26 6.09 -17.43
C GLU A 157 -11.64 5.36 -16.23
N CYS A 158 -10.61 4.55 -16.47
CA CYS A 158 -9.78 3.97 -15.43
C CYS A 158 -9.21 5.06 -14.50
N ARG A 159 -8.62 6.12 -15.05
CA ARG A 159 -8.07 7.24 -14.28
C ARG A 159 -9.12 7.87 -13.36
N LYS A 160 -10.32 8.18 -13.87
CA LYS A 160 -11.41 8.74 -13.04
C LYS A 160 -11.77 7.82 -11.88
N LYS A 161 -11.92 6.51 -12.13
CA LYS A 161 -12.23 5.52 -11.09
C LYS A 161 -11.14 5.43 -10.03
N VAL A 162 -9.86 5.45 -10.42
CA VAL A 162 -8.73 5.50 -9.48
C VAL A 162 -8.74 6.77 -8.65
N ILE A 163 -9.01 7.93 -9.25
CA ILE A 163 -9.08 9.21 -8.53
C ILE A 163 -10.19 9.17 -7.48
N VAL A 164 -11.38 8.66 -7.85
CA VAL A 164 -12.50 8.51 -6.90
C VAL A 164 -12.13 7.56 -5.76
N ALA A 165 -11.56 6.39 -6.07
CA ALA A 165 -11.13 5.41 -5.07
C ALA A 165 -10.04 5.99 -4.14
N LYS A 166 -9.02 6.66 -4.70
CA LYS A 166 -7.96 7.37 -3.99
C LYS A 166 -8.55 8.43 -3.05
N ASN A 167 -9.48 9.25 -3.51
CA ASN A 167 -10.12 10.27 -2.69
C ASN A 167 -10.93 9.66 -1.54
N LYS A 168 -11.64 8.54 -1.76
CA LYS A 168 -12.31 7.79 -0.67
C LYS A 168 -11.33 7.27 0.38
N LEU A 169 -10.14 6.82 -0.03
CA LEU A 169 -9.09 6.39 0.89
C LEU A 169 -8.53 7.55 1.71
N ILE A 170 -8.30 8.71 1.08
CA ILE A 170 -7.90 9.94 1.76
C ILE A 170 -8.97 10.40 2.74
N ASP A 171 -10.23 10.41 2.30
CA ASP A 171 -11.37 10.79 3.13
C ASP A 171 -11.51 9.87 4.33
N SER A 172 -11.16 8.58 4.20
CA SER A 172 -11.13 7.59 5.29
C SER A 172 -9.83 7.61 6.12
N CYS A 173 -8.93 8.56 5.87
CA CYS A 173 -7.59 8.66 6.47
C CYS A 173 -6.64 7.49 6.15
N LEU A 174 -7.03 6.53 5.31
CA LEU A 174 -6.23 5.34 4.93
C LEU A 174 -5.06 5.70 4.02
N LEU A 175 -5.14 6.84 3.34
CA LEU A 175 -4.04 7.48 2.63
C LEU A 175 -3.91 8.94 3.06
N LEU A 176 -2.69 9.46 2.97
CA LEU A 176 -2.38 10.85 3.26
C LEU A 176 -2.10 11.58 1.94
N ASN A 177 -2.80 12.69 1.72
CA ASN A 177 -2.56 13.54 0.56
C ASN A 177 -1.21 14.28 0.70
N CYS A 178 -0.43 14.31 -0.36
CA CYS A 178 0.85 15.00 -0.46
C CYS A 178 0.78 16.10 -1.53
N LYS A 179 1.86 16.87 -1.69
CA LYS A 179 1.95 17.86 -2.77
C LYS A 179 2.00 17.16 -4.14
N TYR A 180 1.62 17.88 -5.19
CA TYR A 180 1.75 17.46 -6.59
C TYR A 180 1.01 16.15 -6.93
N GLU A 181 -0.22 16.00 -6.45
CA GLU A 181 -1.08 14.83 -6.77
C GLU A 181 -0.43 13.50 -6.37
N ARG A 182 0.19 13.47 -5.20
CA ARG A 182 0.81 12.28 -4.63
C ARG A 182 0.09 11.88 -3.35
N VAL A 183 0.19 10.60 -3.01
CA VAL A 183 -0.31 10.07 -1.74
C VAL A 183 0.78 9.26 -1.07
N LYS A 184 0.68 9.11 0.25
CA LYS A 184 1.51 8.18 1.01
C LYS A 184 0.68 7.42 2.04
N MET A 185 1.21 6.29 2.50
CA MET A 185 0.59 5.49 3.54
C MET A 185 1.41 5.59 4.83
N HIS A 186 0.72 5.88 5.93
CA HIS A 186 1.34 5.89 7.27
C HIS A 186 1.84 4.49 7.63
N ASP A 187 2.95 4.38 8.35
CA ASP A 187 3.60 3.11 8.72
C ASP A 187 2.65 2.08 9.36
N LEU A 188 1.89 2.43 10.41
CA LEU A 188 0.91 1.58 11.08
C LEU A 188 -0.23 1.14 10.15
N VAL A 189 -0.64 2.01 9.23
CA VAL A 189 -1.71 1.73 8.26
C VAL A 189 -1.20 0.74 7.21
N ARG A 190 0.05 0.91 6.80
CA ARG A 190 0.76 -0.02 5.91
C ARG A 190 0.98 -1.37 6.55
N GLU A 191 1.41 -1.43 7.82
CA GLU A 191 1.55 -2.68 8.55
C GLU A 191 0.21 -3.43 8.66
N MET A 192 -0.88 -2.71 8.95
CA MET A 192 -2.22 -3.28 8.91
C MET A 192 -2.58 -3.80 7.51
N ALA A 193 -2.32 -3.02 6.45
CA ALA A 193 -2.63 -3.42 5.09
C ALA A 193 -1.88 -4.69 4.67
N LEU A 194 -0.59 -4.81 5.05
CA LEU A 194 0.21 -6.01 4.83
C LEU A 194 -0.33 -7.21 5.63
N TRP A 195 -0.80 -6.98 6.86
CA TRP A 195 -1.47 -8.01 7.65
C TRP A 195 -2.76 -8.50 6.98
N ILE A 196 -3.58 -7.60 6.43
CA ILE A 196 -4.79 -7.95 5.67
C ILE A 196 -4.44 -8.71 4.38
N ALA A 197 -3.36 -8.31 3.69
CA ALA A 197 -2.90 -8.95 2.46
C ALA A 197 -2.37 -10.39 2.67
N ASN A 198 -2.20 -10.84 3.93
CA ASN A 198 -1.88 -12.22 4.28
C ASN A 198 -0.75 -12.84 3.42
N GLU A 199 0.41 -12.18 3.40
CA GLU A 199 1.61 -12.59 2.65
C GLU A 199 1.50 -12.53 1.10
N GLU A 200 0.36 -12.14 0.53
CA GLU A 200 0.23 -11.91 -0.92
C GLU A 200 1.03 -10.69 -1.39
N ASN A 201 1.28 -9.74 -0.49
CA ASN A 201 2.08 -8.54 -0.74
C ASN A 201 3.42 -8.63 -0.01
N VAL A 202 4.51 -8.62 -0.76
CA VAL A 202 5.87 -8.76 -0.21
C VAL A 202 6.75 -7.63 -0.72
N ALA A 203 7.36 -6.91 0.21
CA ALA A 203 8.39 -5.91 -0.08
C ALA A 203 9.71 -6.32 0.60
N VAL A 204 10.79 -6.45 -0.18
CA VAL A 204 12.10 -6.88 0.34
C VAL A 204 13.23 -5.98 -0.13
N ASN A 205 14.18 -5.75 0.77
CA ASN A 205 15.47 -5.18 0.42
C ASN A 205 16.50 -6.31 0.26
N THR A 206 16.80 -6.63 -0.99
CA THR A 206 17.72 -7.71 -1.39
C THR A 206 19.17 -7.48 -0.96
N SER A 207 19.51 -6.28 -0.46
CA SER A 207 20.82 -5.97 0.11
C SER A 207 20.94 -6.40 1.58
N LYS A 208 19.81 -6.58 2.28
CA LYS A 208 19.77 -7.06 3.66
C LYS A 208 19.84 -8.59 3.68
N LYS A 209 20.54 -9.12 4.68
CA LYS A 209 20.73 -10.57 4.85
C LYS A 209 19.38 -11.26 5.08
N ASN A 210 19.17 -12.43 4.46
CA ASN A 210 18.01 -13.31 4.61
C ASN A 210 16.63 -12.76 4.17
N GLU A 211 16.53 -11.53 3.66
CA GLU A 211 15.23 -11.00 3.20
C GLU A 211 14.67 -11.79 2.01
N MET A 212 15.53 -12.24 1.09
CA MET A 212 15.11 -13.05 -0.06
C MET A 212 14.48 -14.39 0.34
N THR A 213 14.80 -14.92 1.52
CA THR A 213 14.20 -16.17 2.01
C THR A 213 12.69 -16.04 2.21
N LYS A 214 12.17 -14.82 2.46
CA LYS A 214 10.71 -14.56 2.49
C LYS A 214 10.08 -14.80 1.11
N VAL A 215 10.74 -14.30 0.06
CA VAL A 215 10.29 -14.44 -1.33
C VAL A 215 10.37 -15.90 -1.78
N GLU A 216 11.45 -16.59 -1.45
CA GLU A 216 11.66 -17.99 -1.85
C GLU A 216 10.70 -18.97 -1.16
N LYS A 217 10.22 -18.64 0.04
CA LYS A 217 9.24 -19.45 0.77
C LYS A 217 7.78 -19.10 0.43
N GLY A 218 7.52 -17.89 -0.05
CA GLY A 218 6.18 -17.44 -0.38
C GLY A 218 5.65 -18.12 -1.64
N LYS A 219 4.53 -18.84 -1.50
CA LYS A 219 3.86 -19.56 -2.60
C LYS A 219 2.74 -18.75 -3.25
N ASP A 220 2.20 -17.78 -2.52
CA ASP A 220 0.99 -17.04 -2.88
C ASP A 220 1.26 -15.54 -3.13
N ILE A 221 2.52 -15.17 -3.38
CA ILE A 221 2.90 -13.77 -3.62
C ILE A 221 2.26 -13.28 -4.92
N LYS A 222 1.34 -12.33 -4.80
CA LYS A 222 0.72 -11.63 -5.92
C LYS A 222 1.45 -10.35 -6.27
N TYR A 223 1.85 -9.57 -5.27
CA TYR A 223 2.55 -8.30 -5.47
C TYR A 223 3.93 -8.35 -4.81
N LEU A 224 4.98 -8.15 -5.60
CA LEU A 224 6.36 -8.17 -5.14
C LEU A 224 7.05 -6.85 -5.44
N LEU A 225 7.60 -6.21 -4.41
CA LEU A 225 8.55 -5.12 -4.55
C LEU A 225 9.92 -5.58 -4.06
N CYS A 226 10.92 -5.47 -4.92
CA CYS A 226 12.31 -5.75 -4.60
C CYS A 226 13.16 -4.49 -4.76
N GLU A 227 13.92 -4.14 -3.74
CA GLU A 227 14.92 -3.08 -3.83
C GLU A 227 16.34 -3.59 -3.57
N GLY A 228 17.33 -2.92 -4.16
CA GLY A 228 18.75 -3.15 -3.87
C GLY A 228 19.51 -3.97 -4.92
N LYS A 229 20.21 -5.02 -4.48
CA LYS A 229 21.06 -5.90 -5.30
C LYS A 229 20.24 -6.85 -6.17
N ILE A 230 19.91 -6.39 -7.37
CA ILE A 230 19.09 -7.13 -8.36
C ILE A 230 19.57 -8.55 -8.68
N LYS A 231 20.89 -8.80 -8.64
CA LYS A 231 21.46 -10.14 -8.88
C LYS A 231 20.83 -11.20 -7.99
N ASN A 232 20.51 -10.86 -6.74
CA ASN A 232 19.91 -11.77 -5.78
C ASN A 232 18.48 -12.16 -6.18
N LEU A 233 17.73 -11.24 -6.81
CA LEU A 233 16.40 -11.54 -7.34
C LEU A 233 16.50 -12.47 -8.55
N PHE A 234 17.40 -12.17 -9.49
CA PHE A 234 17.59 -12.98 -10.70
C PHE A 234 18.06 -14.40 -10.40
N SER A 235 18.83 -14.60 -9.34
CA SER A 235 19.32 -15.91 -8.91
C SER A 235 18.36 -16.67 -7.98
N SER A 236 17.28 -16.04 -7.51
CA SER A 236 16.39 -16.65 -6.53
C SER A 236 15.50 -17.73 -7.15
N LYS A 237 15.18 -18.75 -6.35
CA LYS A 237 14.30 -19.87 -6.76
C LYS A 237 12.82 -19.59 -6.49
N PHE A 238 12.41 -18.32 -6.51
CA PHE A 238 11.05 -17.96 -6.13
C PHE A 238 10.02 -18.45 -7.15
N ASP A 239 8.92 -19.00 -6.64
CA ASP A 239 7.76 -19.36 -7.45
C ASP A 239 7.02 -18.07 -7.85
N GLY A 240 7.08 -17.72 -9.13
CA GLY A 240 6.42 -16.54 -9.69
C GLY A 240 5.05 -16.84 -10.32
N SER A 241 4.50 -18.04 -10.10
CA SER A 241 3.30 -18.52 -10.80
C SER A 241 2.06 -17.66 -10.53
N LYS A 242 1.89 -17.13 -9.31
CA LYS A 242 0.78 -16.26 -8.90
C LYS A 242 1.10 -14.76 -8.95
N LEU A 243 2.30 -14.40 -9.38
CA LEU A 243 2.77 -13.01 -9.38
C LEU A 243 2.02 -12.19 -10.43
N VAL A 244 1.39 -11.10 -10.01
CA VAL A 244 0.64 -10.16 -10.85
C VAL A 244 1.41 -8.85 -11.04
N ILE A 245 2.05 -8.33 -9.98
CA ILE A 245 2.80 -7.08 -10.01
C ILE A 245 4.22 -7.33 -9.53
N LEU A 246 5.20 -6.90 -10.32
CA LEU A 246 6.61 -6.89 -9.95
C LEU A 246 7.18 -5.48 -10.07
N ILE A 247 7.59 -4.91 -8.95
CA ILE A 247 8.29 -3.63 -8.87
C ILE A 247 9.73 -3.86 -8.44
N VAL A 248 10.68 -3.33 -9.20
CA VAL A 248 12.10 -3.50 -8.95
C VAL A 248 12.80 -2.14 -8.90
N TYR A 249 13.28 -1.78 -7.71
CA TYR A 249 14.05 -0.58 -7.46
C TYR A 249 15.54 -0.88 -7.37
N MET A 250 16.27 -0.50 -8.40
CA MET A 250 17.70 -0.75 -8.54
C MET A 250 18.53 0.43 -8.06
N LYS A 251 19.71 0.09 -7.54
CA LYS A 251 20.77 1.02 -7.15
C LYS A 251 22.09 0.54 -7.78
N THR A 252 22.22 0.74 -9.10
CA THR A 252 23.40 0.27 -9.86
C THR A 252 23.87 1.28 -10.90
N HIS A 253 25.20 1.36 -11.05
CA HIS A 253 25.86 2.07 -12.15
C HIS A 253 26.23 1.12 -13.30
N HIS A 254 26.18 -0.18 -13.07
CA HIS A 254 26.55 -1.20 -14.04
C HIS A 254 25.39 -1.52 -14.97
N HIS A 255 25.74 -1.96 -16.19
CA HIS A 255 24.80 -2.57 -17.13
C HIS A 255 23.97 -3.65 -16.43
N VAL A 256 22.67 -3.65 -16.70
CA VAL A 256 21.72 -4.62 -16.19
C VAL A 256 21.32 -5.55 -17.34
N GLU A 257 21.76 -6.79 -17.22
CA GLU A 257 21.32 -7.88 -18.09
C GLU A 257 20.32 -8.75 -17.31
N VAL A 258 19.09 -8.80 -17.80
CA VAL A 258 18.05 -9.67 -17.22
C VAL A 258 18.20 -11.07 -17.83
N PRO A 259 18.39 -12.13 -17.04
CA PRO A 259 18.54 -13.48 -17.59
C PRO A 259 17.26 -13.98 -18.26
N ASN A 260 17.40 -14.82 -19.30
CA ASN A 260 16.25 -15.44 -19.96
C ASN A 260 15.35 -16.21 -18.97
N SER A 261 15.97 -16.93 -18.02
CA SER A 261 15.28 -17.70 -16.98
C SER A 261 14.36 -16.86 -16.09
N PHE A 262 14.58 -15.55 -16.01
CA PHE A 262 13.84 -14.67 -15.10
C PHE A 262 12.33 -14.62 -15.42
N PHE A 263 11.95 -14.72 -16.69
CA PHE A 263 10.54 -14.63 -17.11
C PHE A 263 9.87 -15.99 -17.35
N GLU A 264 10.58 -17.12 -17.21
CA GLU A 264 10.06 -18.43 -17.62
C GLU A 264 8.93 -18.97 -16.72
N ASN A 265 8.85 -18.53 -15.46
CA ASN A 265 7.89 -19.00 -14.46
C ASN A 265 6.93 -17.90 -13.97
N LYS A 266 6.54 -16.97 -14.85
CA LYS A 266 5.70 -15.81 -14.50
C LYS A 266 4.55 -15.58 -15.48
N PRO A 267 3.78 -16.62 -15.86
CA PRO A 267 2.74 -16.48 -16.87
C PRO A 267 1.64 -15.50 -16.45
N GLY A 268 1.39 -15.34 -15.15
CA GLY A 268 0.37 -14.43 -14.61
C GLY A 268 0.80 -12.97 -14.44
N LEU A 269 2.05 -12.60 -14.76
CA LEU A 269 2.56 -11.25 -14.53
C LEU A 269 1.88 -10.23 -15.45
N GLN A 270 1.23 -9.24 -14.84
CA GLN A 270 0.48 -8.21 -15.56
C GLN A 270 1.18 -6.84 -15.53
N VAL A 271 1.96 -6.55 -14.49
CA VAL A 271 2.70 -5.28 -14.36
C VAL A 271 4.15 -5.52 -14.01
N LEU A 272 5.04 -4.90 -14.80
CA LEU A 272 6.49 -4.90 -14.55
C LEU A 272 7.01 -3.47 -14.49
N ILE A 273 7.60 -3.11 -13.35
CA ILE A 273 8.28 -1.84 -13.16
C ILE A 273 9.74 -2.11 -12.86
N LEU A 274 10.64 -1.62 -13.73
CA LEU A 274 12.07 -1.58 -13.48
C LEU A 274 12.48 -0.12 -13.36
N SER A 275 12.99 0.29 -12.20
CA SER A 275 13.43 1.66 -11.97
C SER A 275 14.82 1.68 -11.37
N ASN A 276 15.75 2.44 -11.95
CA ASN A 276 17.04 2.72 -11.33
C ASN A 276 17.05 4.09 -10.66
N SER A 277 17.83 4.24 -9.59
CA SER A 277 17.96 5.53 -8.89
C SER A 277 19.30 6.22 -9.12
N PHE A 278 20.31 5.52 -9.63
CA PHE A 278 21.66 6.03 -9.81
C PHE A 278 21.87 6.77 -11.14
N VAL A 279 22.83 7.70 -11.10
CA VAL A 279 23.32 8.49 -12.24
C VAL A 279 24.83 8.23 -12.37
N PRO A 280 25.39 8.03 -13.57
CA PRO A 280 24.72 8.01 -14.89
C PRO A 280 23.75 6.83 -15.04
N ARG A 281 22.78 6.97 -15.96
CA ARG A 281 21.77 5.94 -16.26
C ARG A 281 22.47 4.69 -16.81
N PRO A 282 22.34 3.51 -16.16
CA PRO A 282 22.92 2.27 -16.67
C PRO A 282 22.18 1.83 -17.93
N SER A 283 22.84 1.05 -18.77
CA SER A 283 22.16 0.35 -19.86
C SER A 283 21.31 -0.81 -19.31
N LEU A 284 20.18 -1.07 -19.96
CA LEU A 284 19.32 -2.22 -19.68
C LEU A 284 19.13 -3.06 -20.94
N SER A 285 19.43 -4.35 -20.84
CA SER A 285 19.15 -5.33 -21.89
C SER A 285 18.00 -6.23 -21.43
N LEU A 286 16.90 -6.20 -22.18
CA LEU A 286 15.78 -7.12 -22.00
C LEU A 286 16.06 -8.43 -22.76
N PRO A 287 15.76 -9.59 -22.16
CA PRO A 287 16.03 -10.89 -22.77
C PRO A 287 14.90 -11.26 -23.74
N GLN A 288 15.19 -12.19 -24.65
CA GLN A 288 14.19 -12.68 -25.60
C GLN A 288 12.98 -13.32 -24.91
N SER A 289 13.18 -13.89 -23.72
CA SER A 289 12.11 -14.50 -22.93
C SER A 289 11.04 -13.53 -22.41
N ILE A 290 11.22 -12.20 -22.48
CA ILE A 290 10.18 -11.24 -22.07
C ILE A 290 8.88 -11.44 -22.87
N GLN A 291 8.97 -11.92 -24.12
CA GLN A 291 7.82 -12.23 -24.95
C GLN A 291 6.95 -13.38 -24.42
N ARG A 292 7.44 -14.16 -23.44
CA ARG A 292 6.65 -15.18 -22.74
C ARG A 292 5.65 -14.59 -21.76
N LEU A 293 5.78 -13.30 -21.42
CA LEU A 293 4.83 -12.58 -20.57
C LEU A 293 3.57 -12.23 -21.37
N THR A 294 2.78 -13.23 -21.73
CA THR A 294 1.59 -13.05 -22.58
C THR A 294 0.48 -12.25 -21.92
N ASN A 295 0.51 -12.10 -20.59
CA ASN A 295 -0.48 -11.34 -19.80
C ASN A 295 0.01 -9.95 -19.36
N ILE A 296 1.19 -9.50 -19.80
CA ILE A 296 1.73 -8.20 -19.39
C ILE A 296 0.91 -7.06 -20.02
N LYS A 297 0.31 -6.24 -19.17
CA LYS A 297 -0.52 -5.08 -19.55
C LYS A 297 0.17 -3.75 -19.30
N SER A 298 1.11 -3.71 -18.37
CA SER A 298 1.86 -2.49 -18.04
C SER A 298 3.36 -2.75 -17.91
N LEU A 299 4.14 -1.99 -18.66
CA LEU A 299 5.60 -2.02 -18.61
C LEU A 299 6.16 -0.62 -18.37
N TYR A 300 6.88 -0.45 -17.26
CA TYR A 300 7.53 0.81 -16.91
C TYR A 300 9.03 0.62 -16.72
N LEU A 301 9.83 1.26 -17.58
CA LEU A 301 11.28 1.27 -17.52
C LEU A 301 11.76 2.70 -17.23
N LYS A 302 12.28 2.91 -16.02
CA LYS A 302 12.68 4.23 -15.52
C LYS A 302 14.18 4.31 -15.25
N ARG A 303 14.79 5.38 -15.76
CA ARG A 303 16.20 5.78 -15.60
C ARG A 303 17.18 4.73 -16.14
N PHE A 304 16.88 4.20 -17.31
CA PHE A 304 17.78 3.32 -18.07
C PHE A 304 18.12 3.91 -19.43
N LYS A 305 19.34 3.62 -19.90
CA LYS A 305 19.68 3.73 -21.33
C LYS A 305 19.23 2.45 -22.02
N LEU A 306 18.15 2.53 -22.77
CA LEU A 306 17.59 1.37 -23.46
C LEU A 306 18.37 1.11 -24.76
N GLY A 307 18.65 -0.17 -25.03
CA GLY A 307 19.21 -0.61 -26.30
C GLY A 307 18.10 -0.87 -27.33
N ASN A 308 18.17 -2.00 -28.04
CA ASN A 308 17.08 -2.44 -28.90
C ASN A 308 15.86 -2.86 -28.06
N ILE A 309 14.74 -2.16 -28.25
CA ILE A 309 13.47 -2.41 -27.58
C ILE A 309 12.41 -3.02 -28.51
N SER A 310 12.77 -3.42 -29.73
CA SER A 310 11.82 -3.97 -30.72
C SER A 310 11.03 -5.16 -30.20
N ILE A 311 11.63 -5.92 -29.26
CA ILE A 311 10.99 -7.06 -28.62
C ILE A 311 9.73 -6.71 -27.82
N ILE A 312 9.63 -5.47 -27.30
CA ILE A 312 8.44 -5.00 -26.60
C ILE A 312 7.23 -5.00 -27.56
N GLY A 313 7.45 -4.80 -28.86
CA GLY A 313 6.41 -4.87 -29.89
C GLY A 313 5.75 -6.25 -30.02
N ASN A 314 6.35 -7.32 -29.48
CA ASN A 314 5.76 -8.66 -29.46
C ASN A 314 4.79 -8.88 -28.28
N LEU A 315 4.68 -7.93 -27.35
CA LEU A 315 3.81 -8.03 -26.17
C LEU A 315 2.37 -7.63 -26.52
N GLN A 316 1.59 -8.59 -26.98
CA GLN A 316 0.23 -8.34 -27.53
C GLN A 316 -0.78 -7.81 -26.50
N ALA A 317 -0.62 -8.13 -25.21
CA ALA A 317 -1.51 -7.68 -24.14
C ALA A 317 -1.13 -6.31 -23.56
N LEU A 318 -0.07 -5.67 -24.06
CA LEU A 318 0.46 -4.44 -23.47
C LEU A 318 -0.47 -3.25 -23.74
N GLU A 319 -1.06 -2.71 -22.67
CA GLU A 319 -1.97 -1.56 -22.72
C GLU A 319 -1.25 -0.24 -22.39
N THR A 320 -0.19 -0.30 -21.57
CA THR A 320 0.54 0.89 -21.10
C THR A 320 2.05 0.66 -21.14
N LEU A 321 2.77 1.61 -21.71
CA LEU A 321 4.22 1.59 -21.83
C LEU A 321 4.80 2.95 -21.43
N GLU A 322 5.77 2.96 -20.53
CA GLU A 322 6.49 4.16 -20.13
C GLU A 322 8.00 3.91 -20.13
N LEU A 323 8.73 4.75 -20.86
CA LEU A 323 10.18 4.70 -21.02
C LEU A 323 10.75 6.08 -20.68
N VAL A 324 11.34 6.26 -19.49
CA VAL A 324 11.76 7.59 -18.96
C VAL A 324 13.21 7.60 -18.49
#